data_AF-A0A939A3P9-F1
#
_entry.id   AF-A0A939A3P9-F1
#
_cell.length_a   1.000
_cell.length_b   1.000
_cell.length_c   1.000
_cell.angle_alpha   90.00
_cell.angle_beta   90.00
_cell.angle_gamma   90.00
#
_symmetry.space_group_name_H-M   'P 1'
#
loop_
_entity.id
_entity.type
_entity.pdbx_description
1 polymer ?
#
loop_
_entity_poly.entity_id
_entity_poly.type
_entity_poly.pdbx_seq_one_letter_code
_entity_poly.pdbx_strand_id
1 'polypeptide(L)'
;MVNNLVGGIIPPQEPIEAQTDAHVLKTRLEWGEPAFTILDVRDRTTYNEGHIMGAMPMPADELVERAAASLDKSRDIYVYGANEQDSAQAAQQLRSNGFEHVSQLKGGLAAWKEIGGPTEGIVESTTPPGADEYNVVDRLKTHQELQQKGGTSATEAVKQGVSNLKEGIKEGASNLKENIQEGASNLKENVQEGASNLKENVQEGASNLKENVQEGASNLKENVQEGASNVKENVQEGASNVKEGISESKTPRDTE
;
A
#
# COMPACT_ATOMS: atom_id res chain seq x y z
N MET A 1 -40.62 -32.88 8.77
CA MET A 1 -39.42 -32.19 8.26
C MET A 1 -39.87 -31.32 7.10
N VAL A 2 -40.02 -30.02 7.33
CA VAL A 2 -40.36 -29.07 6.26
C VAL A 2 -39.11 -28.81 5.43
N ASN A 3 -39.12 -29.28 4.18
CA ASN A 3 -38.04 -29.02 3.22
C ASN A 3 -38.07 -27.53 2.87
N ASN A 4 -37.12 -26.77 3.42
CA ASN A 4 -36.95 -25.37 3.07
C ASN A 4 -36.14 -25.27 1.77
N LEU A 5 -36.82 -25.36 0.64
CA LEU A 5 -36.25 -25.39 -0.73
C LEU A 5 -35.56 -24.09 -1.17
N VAL A 6 -35.48 -23.07 -0.31
CA VAL A 6 -34.90 -21.75 -0.60
C VAL A 6 -33.63 -21.43 0.22
N GLY A 7 -33.23 -22.31 1.13
CA GLY A 7 -32.23 -22.04 2.19
C GLY A 7 -30.77 -21.81 1.76
N GLY A 8 -30.49 -21.58 0.47
CA GLY A 8 -29.14 -21.33 -0.04
C GLY A 8 -29.04 -20.26 -1.13
N ILE A 9 -30.15 -19.60 -1.50
CA ILE A 9 -30.14 -18.49 -2.47
C ILE A 9 -29.99 -17.15 -1.76
N ILE A 10 -30.45 -17.07 -0.50
CA ILE A 10 -30.36 -15.85 0.32
C ILE A 10 -29.06 -15.94 1.13
N PRO A 11 -28.06 -15.08 0.90
CA PRO A 11 -26.85 -15.05 1.72
C PRO A 11 -27.24 -14.80 3.19
N PRO A 12 -26.53 -15.38 4.16
CA PRO A 12 -26.78 -15.11 5.57
C PRO A 12 -26.69 -13.60 5.81
N GLN A 13 -27.78 -13.03 6.30
CA GLN A 13 -27.92 -11.59 6.54
C GLN A 13 -26.94 -11.17 7.62
N GLU A 14 -26.10 -10.18 7.32
CA GLU A 14 -25.33 -9.52 8.37
C GLU A 14 -26.29 -8.80 9.33
N PRO A 15 -26.01 -8.85 10.65
CA PRO A 15 -26.77 -8.11 11.65
C PRO A 15 -26.87 -6.63 11.25
N ILE A 16 -28.04 -6.01 11.45
CA ILE A 16 -28.17 -4.58 11.16
C ILE A 16 -27.34 -3.76 12.16
N GLU A 17 -26.71 -2.71 11.64
CA GLU A 17 -26.00 -1.75 12.48
C GLU A 17 -26.97 -0.81 13.22
N ALA A 18 -26.48 -0.12 14.26
CA ALA A 18 -27.30 0.83 15.01
C ALA A 18 -27.69 2.07 14.18
N GLN A 19 -26.95 2.37 13.12
CA GLN A 19 -27.23 3.45 12.18
C GLN A 19 -26.97 2.94 10.76
N THR A 20 -27.73 3.42 9.78
CA THR A 20 -27.60 3.02 8.37
C THR A 20 -27.67 4.24 7.46
N ASP A 21 -27.00 4.16 6.31
CA ASP A 21 -27.12 5.14 5.23
C ASP A 21 -28.25 4.75 4.25
N ALA A 22 -28.83 5.76 3.59
CA ALA A 22 -29.95 5.55 2.67
C ALA A 22 -29.64 4.55 1.53
N HIS A 23 -28.41 4.52 1.03
CA HIS A 23 -27.99 3.59 -0.02
C HIS A 23 -28.07 2.12 0.44
N VAL A 24 -27.71 1.85 1.69
CA VAL A 24 -27.73 0.49 2.28
C VAL A 24 -29.17 0.02 2.41
N LEU A 25 -30.06 0.86 2.95
CA LEU A 25 -31.49 0.56 3.06
C LEU A 25 -32.15 0.39 1.69
N LYS A 26 -31.83 1.24 0.71
CA LYS A 26 -32.36 1.17 -0.66
C LYS A 26 -31.96 -0.13 -1.34
N THR A 27 -30.69 -0.53 -1.19
CA THR A 27 -30.19 -1.81 -1.67
C THR A 27 -31.02 -2.94 -1.06
N ARG A 28 -31.15 -3.01 0.28
CA ARG A 28 -31.96 -4.05 0.95
C ARG A 28 -33.43 -4.10 0.48
N LEU A 29 -34.04 -2.95 0.19
CA LEU A 29 -35.40 -2.87 -0.34
C LEU A 29 -35.51 -3.45 -1.77
N GLU A 30 -34.55 -3.14 -2.64
CA GLU A 30 -34.53 -3.57 -4.05
C GLU A 30 -34.27 -5.08 -4.23
N TRP A 31 -33.52 -5.70 -3.32
CA TRP A 31 -33.30 -7.15 -3.33
C TRP A 31 -34.57 -7.95 -2.94
N GLY A 32 -35.66 -7.28 -2.54
CA GLY A 32 -36.98 -7.89 -2.37
C GLY A 32 -37.13 -8.70 -1.08
N GLU A 33 -36.35 -8.39 -0.04
CA GLU A 33 -36.33 -9.15 1.21
C GLU A 33 -37.34 -8.59 2.23
N PRO A 34 -38.42 -9.31 2.56
CA PRO A 34 -39.49 -8.82 3.44
C PRO A 34 -39.14 -8.87 4.94
N ALA A 35 -37.85 -8.94 5.30
CA ALA A 35 -37.44 -9.24 6.67
C ALA A 35 -37.37 -8.00 7.59
N PHE A 36 -37.45 -6.79 7.06
CA PHE A 36 -37.38 -5.56 7.86
C PHE A 36 -38.64 -4.71 7.76
N THR A 37 -38.75 -3.74 8.66
CA THR A 37 -39.83 -2.75 8.70
C THR A 37 -39.23 -1.36 8.74
N ILE A 38 -39.76 -0.44 7.92
CA ILE A 38 -39.41 0.97 7.98
C ILE A 38 -40.49 1.70 8.79
N LEU A 39 -40.08 2.45 9.81
CA LEU A 39 -40.95 3.24 10.67
C LEU A 39 -40.71 4.72 10.45
N ASP A 40 -41.79 5.43 10.11
CA ASP A 40 -41.82 6.88 10.06
C ASP A 40 -42.40 7.42 11.37
N VAL A 41 -41.58 8.13 12.14
CA VAL A 41 -41.97 8.65 13.46
C VAL A 41 -42.39 10.11 13.44
N ARG A 42 -42.49 10.70 12.24
CA ARG A 42 -43.03 12.04 12.05
C ARG A 42 -44.53 12.04 12.32
N ASP A 43 -45.10 13.23 12.43
CA ASP A 43 -46.54 13.36 12.59
C ASP A 43 -47.29 12.79 11.39
N ARG A 44 -48.55 12.42 11.64
CA ARG A 44 -49.39 11.75 10.64
C ARG A 44 -49.62 12.60 9.39
N THR A 45 -49.65 13.92 9.51
CA THR A 45 -49.85 14.83 8.36
C THR A 45 -48.63 14.77 7.46
N THR A 46 -47.44 14.90 8.03
CA THR A 46 -46.16 14.84 7.32
C THR A 46 -45.94 13.47 6.64
N TYR A 47 -46.29 12.36 7.32
CA TYR A 47 -46.30 11.02 6.70
C TYR A 47 -47.23 10.98 5.48
N ASN A 48 -48.46 11.48 5.62
CA ASN A 48 -49.43 11.46 4.53
C ASN A 48 -48.99 12.34 3.35
N GLU A 49 -48.25 13.43 3.56
CA GLU A 49 -47.71 14.28 2.50
C GLU A 49 -46.65 13.55 1.66
N GLY A 50 -45.74 12.83 2.31
CA GLY A 50 -44.70 12.06 1.63
C GLY A 50 -43.83 11.26 2.61
N HIS A 51 -43.65 9.97 2.35
CA HIS A 51 -42.85 9.03 3.15
C HIS A 51 -42.08 8.04 2.26
N ILE A 52 -41.16 7.29 2.87
CA ILE A 52 -40.46 6.20 2.17
C ILE A 52 -41.47 5.12 1.78
N MET A 53 -41.43 4.64 0.54
CA MET A 53 -42.33 3.58 0.06
C MET A 53 -42.32 2.36 1.00
N GLY A 54 -43.51 1.96 1.46
CA GLY A 54 -43.68 0.85 2.40
C GLY A 54 -43.39 1.18 3.87
N ALA A 55 -43.06 2.42 4.22
CA ALA A 55 -42.90 2.82 5.62
C ALA A 55 -44.24 2.82 6.37
N MET A 56 -44.23 2.37 7.62
CA MET A 56 -45.40 2.39 8.50
C MET A 56 -45.42 3.64 9.39
N PRO A 57 -46.57 4.32 9.55
CA PRO A 57 -46.69 5.49 10.40
C PRO A 57 -46.75 5.09 11.87
N MET A 58 -45.72 5.47 12.64
CA MET A 58 -45.68 5.31 14.10
C MET A 58 -45.17 6.60 14.75
N PRO A 59 -46.01 7.65 14.85
CA PRO A 59 -45.63 8.93 15.44
C PRO A 59 -44.92 8.76 16.79
N ALA A 60 -43.91 9.60 17.06
CA ALA A 60 -42.99 9.40 18.18
C ALA A 60 -43.67 9.30 19.56
N ASP A 61 -44.82 9.95 19.76
CA ASP A 61 -45.63 9.91 20.97
C ASP A 61 -46.37 8.58 21.18
N GLU A 62 -46.64 7.84 20.10
CA GLU A 62 -47.33 6.54 20.10
C GLU A 62 -46.41 5.37 19.72
N LEU A 63 -45.12 5.65 19.46
CA LEU A 63 -44.18 4.72 18.83
C LEU A 63 -44.06 3.38 19.55
N VAL A 64 -43.76 3.41 20.85
CA VAL A 64 -43.50 2.18 21.62
C VAL A 64 -44.77 1.33 21.74
N GLU A 65 -45.92 1.97 21.99
CA GLU A 65 -47.20 1.29 22.13
C GLU A 65 -47.59 0.59 20.81
N ARG A 66 -47.55 1.33 19.69
CA ARG A 66 -47.87 0.79 18.36
C ARG A 66 -46.90 -0.31 17.95
N ALA A 67 -45.60 -0.09 18.14
CA ALA A 67 -44.59 -1.08 17.80
C ALA A 67 -44.79 -2.36 18.61
N ALA A 68 -44.99 -2.26 19.93
CA ALA A 68 -45.20 -3.42 20.79
C ALA A 68 -46.47 -4.21 20.45
N ALA A 69 -47.50 -3.54 19.94
CA ALA A 69 -48.74 -4.19 19.51
C ALA A 69 -48.63 -4.88 18.14
N SER A 70 -47.68 -4.47 17.29
CA SER A 70 -47.67 -4.82 15.85
C SER A 70 -46.42 -5.55 15.38
N LEU A 71 -45.32 -5.46 16.12
CA LEU A 71 -44.00 -5.93 15.69
C LEU A 71 -43.38 -6.91 16.68
N ASP A 72 -42.70 -7.91 16.15
CA ASP A 72 -41.85 -8.80 16.93
C ASP A 72 -40.59 -8.07 17.41
N LYS A 73 -40.06 -8.45 18.58
CA LYS A 73 -38.85 -7.85 19.17
C LYS A 73 -37.59 -8.15 18.38
N SER A 74 -37.55 -9.28 17.67
CA SER A 74 -36.41 -9.67 16.81
C SER A 74 -36.53 -9.12 15.37
N ARG A 75 -37.54 -8.29 15.07
CA ARG A 75 -37.72 -7.70 13.75
C ARG A 75 -36.65 -6.64 13.50
N ASP A 76 -36.03 -6.68 12.32
CA ASP A 76 -35.17 -5.59 11.85
C ASP A 76 -36.02 -4.35 11.59
N ILE A 77 -35.71 -3.26 12.31
CA ILE A 77 -36.45 -2.00 12.23
C ILE A 77 -35.52 -0.90 11.77
N TYR A 78 -35.88 -0.24 10.68
CA TYR A 78 -35.28 1.02 10.25
C TYR A 78 -36.20 2.17 10.65
N VAL A 79 -35.68 3.18 11.34
CA VAL A 79 -36.49 4.29 11.84
C VAL A 79 -35.96 5.64 11.38
N TYR A 80 -36.87 6.53 10.99
CA TYR A 80 -36.53 7.92 10.66
C TYR A 80 -37.61 8.90 11.14
N GLY A 81 -37.16 10.07 11.59
CA GLY A 81 -37.98 11.18 12.03
C GLY A 81 -37.81 12.41 11.14
N ALA A 82 -38.19 13.59 11.63
CA ALA A 82 -38.09 14.84 10.88
C ALA A 82 -36.63 15.32 10.76
N ASN A 83 -35.80 14.95 11.75
CA ASN A 83 -34.38 15.25 11.78
C ASN A 83 -33.60 14.08 12.42
N GLU A 84 -32.28 14.22 12.50
CA GLU A 84 -31.39 13.19 13.04
C GLU A 84 -31.63 12.90 14.52
N GLN A 85 -31.93 13.93 15.31
CA GLN A 85 -32.19 13.80 16.75
C GLN A 85 -33.48 13.02 17.01
N ASP A 86 -34.57 13.32 16.29
CA ASP A 86 -35.83 12.60 16.40
C ASP A 86 -35.66 11.12 16.05
N SER A 87 -34.89 10.84 14.99
CA SER A 87 -34.59 9.48 14.54
C SER A 87 -33.78 8.71 15.59
N ALA A 88 -32.78 9.35 16.20
CA ALA A 88 -31.96 8.76 17.26
C ALA A 88 -32.79 8.47 18.53
N GLN A 89 -33.64 9.42 18.94
CA GLN A 89 -34.51 9.27 20.10
C GLN A 89 -35.50 8.12 19.91
N ALA A 90 -36.13 8.03 18.74
CA ALA A 90 -37.04 6.94 18.40
C ALA A 90 -36.33 5.57 18.42
N ALA A 91 -35.13 5.49 17.83
CA ALA A 91 -34.34 4.26 17.86
C ALA A 91 -34.01 3.84 19.30
N GLN A 92 -33.62 4.79 20.15
CA GLN A 92 -33.33 4.54 21.56
C GLN A 92 -34.57 4.09 22.35
N GLN A 93 -35.74 4.69 22.10
CA GLN A 93 -36.99 4.31 22.74
C GLN A 93 -37.36 2.85 22.42
N LEU A 94 -37.26 2.44 21.14
CA LEU A 94 -37.53 1.07 20.73
C LEU A 94 -36.56 0.08 21.40
N ARG A 95 -35.25 0.35 21.35
CA ARG A 95 -34.24 -0.51 21.99
C ARG A 95 -34.45 -0.66 23.50
N SER A 96 -34.76 0.46 24.18
CA SER A 96 -35.03 0.46 25.62
C SER A 96 -36.29 -0.34 26.00
N ASN A 97 -37.18 -0.57 25.03
CA ASN A 97 -38.39 -1.39 25.17
C ASN A 97 -38.22 -2.80 24.56
N GLY A 98 -36.97 -3.26 24.43
CA GLY A 98 -36.65 -4.66 24.11
C GLY A 98 -36.68 -5.02 22.62
N PHE A 99 -36.80 -4.04 21.71
CA PHE A 99 -36.57 -4.32 20.29
C PHE A 99 -35.06 -4.52 20.06
N GLU A 100 -34.69 -5.68 19.54
CA GLU A 100 -33.31 -6.15 19.47
C GLU A 100 -32.56 -5.48 18.32
N HIS A 101 -33.22 -5.38 17.16
CA HIS A 101 -32.62 -4.93 15.91
C HIS A 101 -33.28 -3.63 15.47
N VAL A 102 -32.68 -2.50 15.87
CA VAL A 102 -33.16 -1.17 15.48
C VAL A 102 -32.01 -0.37 14.90
N SER A 103 -32.18 0.14 13.68
CA SER A 103 -31.24 1.01 12.98
C SER A 103 -31.88 2.36 12.70
N GLN A 104 -31.17 3.43 13.05
CA GLN A 104 -31.52 4.79 12.65
C GLN A 104 -31.12 5.05 11.19
N LEU A 105 -32.01 5.60 10.37
CA LEU A 105 -31.66 6.04 9.02
C LEU A 105 -31.02 7.45 9.05
N LYS A 106 -29.75 7.53 8.70
CA LYS A 106 -29.02 8.80 8.60
C LYS A 106 -29.59 9.69 7.49
N GLY A 107 -29.74 10.98 7.80
CA GLY A 107 -30.32 11.97 6.88
C GLY A 107 -31.82 11.80 6.58
N GLY A 108 -32.48 10.78 7.14
CA GLY A 108 -33.92 10.55 7.06
C GLY A 108 -34.47 10.55 5.62
N LEU A 109 -35.68 11.09 5.46
CA LEU A 109 -36.36 11.14 4.16
C LEU A 109 -35.61 12.01 3.13
N ALA A 110 -34.92 13.07 3.58
CA ALA A 110 -34.21 13.96 2.66
C ALA A 110 -33.06 13.23 1.95
N ALA A 111 -32.22 12.52 2.70
CA ALA A 111 -31.14 11.70 2.13
C ALA A 111 -31.69 10.54 1.28
N TRP A 112 -32.83 9.97 1.66
CA TRP A 112 -33.51 8.95 0.85
C TRP A 112 -33.94 9.48 -0.53
N LYS A 113 -34.54 10.68 -0.57
CA LYS A 113 -34.94 11.33 -1.83
C LYS A 113 -33.74 11.72 -2.68
N GLU A 114 -32.67 12.21 -2.07
CA GLU A 114 -31.44 12.63 -2.76
C GLU A 114 -30.83 11.50 -3.59
N ILE A 115 -30.92 10.25 -3.12
CA ILE A 115 -30.39 9.07 -3.81
C ILE A 115 -31.40 8.43 -4.77
N GLY A 116 -32.53 9.09 -5.02
CA GLY A 116 -33.62 8.57 -5.86
C GLY A 116 -34.34 7.37 -5.25
N GLY A 117 -34.44 7.30 -3.93
CA GLY A 117 -35.22 6.28 -3.25
C GLY A 117 -36.73 6.46 -3.49
N PRO A 118 -37.50 5.36 -3.65
CA PRO A 118 -38.94 5.45 -3.91
C PRO A 118 -39.73 6.02 -2.72
N THR A 119 -40.69 6.90 -3.00
CA THR A 119 -41.55 7.58 -2.02
C THR A 119 -43.04 7.44 -2.38
N GLU A 120 -43.91 7.57 -1.38
CA GLU A 120 -45.37 7.56 -1.52
C GLU A 120 -45.98 8.70 -0.68
N GLY A 121 -47.16 9.21 -1.05
CA GLY A 121 -47.85 10.28 -0.31
C GLY A 121 -48.73 11.18 -1.18
N ILE A 122 -49.55 12.01 -0.53
CA ILE A 122 -50.49 12.92 -1.20
C ILE A 122 -49.73 13.93 -2.05
N VAL A 123 -48.77 14.66 -1.49
CA VAL A 123 -48.01 15.68 -2.25
C VAL A 123 -47.15 15.01 -3.32
N GLU A 124 -46.59 13.83 -3.04
CA GLU A 124 -45.89 13.03 -4.06
C GLU A 124 -46.82 12.62 -5.23
N SER A 125 -48.13 12.48 -4.99
CA SER A 125 -49.14 12.15 -6.00
C SER A 125 -49.89 13.34 -6.63
N THR A 126 -49.93 14.49 -5.93
CA THR A 126 -50.70 15.69 -6.31
C THR A 126 -49.84 16.90 -6.63
N THR A 127 -48.52 16.81 -6.51
CA THR A 127 -47.65 17.74 -7.24
C THR A 127 -48.03 17.56 -8.70
N PRO A 128 -48.63 18.58 -9.35
CA PRO A 128 -48.87 18.48 -10.77
C PRO A 128 -47.52 18.13 -11.38
N PRO A 129 -47.43 17.09 -12.22
CA PRO A 129 -46.28 16.96 -13.09
C PRO A 129 -45.94 18.37 -13.59
N GLY A 130 -44.69 18.82 -13.40
CA GLY A 130 -44.26 20.11 -13.95
C GLY A 130 -44.71 20.20 -15.42
N ALA A 131 -44.83 21.39 -16.00
CA ALA A 131 -45.28 21.55 -17.39
C ALA A 131 -44.55 20.63 -18.40
N ASP A 132 -43.40 20.10 -17.98
CA ASP A 132 -42.46 19.25 -18.69
C ASP A 132 -42.68 17.73 -18.47
N GLU A 133 -43.44 17.29 -17.45
CA GLU A 133 -43.57 15.87 -17.07
C GLU A 133 -44.57 15.06 -17.93
N TYR A 134 -45.55 15.72 -18.57
CA TYR A 134 -46.39 15.10 -19.61
C TYR A 134 -45.75 15.12 -21.00
N ASN A 135 -44.59 15.76 -21.16
CA ASN A 135 -43.86 15.70 -22.40
C ASN A 135 -43.13 14.34 -22.49
N VAL A 136 -43.87 13.31 -22.92
CA VAL A 136 -43.31 11.96 -23.16
C VAL A 136 -42.10 12.02 -24.07
N VAL A 137 -42.04 12.99 -25.00
CA VAL A 137 -40.88 13.20 -25.88
C VAL A 137 -39.68 13.74 -25.10
N ASP A 138 -39.86 14.69 -24.20
CA ASP A 138 -38.76 15.19 -23.36
C ASP A 138 -38.35 14.15 -22.32
N ARG A 139 -39.28 13.41 -21.70
CA ARG A 139 -38.94 12.25 -20.86
C ARG A 139 -38.19 11.17 -21.61
N LEU A 140 -38.57 10.87 -22.86
CA LEU A 140 -37.85 9.92 -23.72
C LEU A 140 -36.49 10.45 -24.10
N LYS A 141 -36.35 11.75 -24.39
CA LYS A 141 -35.05 12.39 -24.60
C LYS A 141 -34.20 12.35 -23.34
N THR A 142 -34.75 12.68 -22.17
CA THR A 142 -34.04 12.63 -20.89
C THR A 142 -33.67 11.19 -20.53
N HIS A 143 -34.54 10.20 -20.74
CA HIS A 143 -34.17 8.79 -20.58
C HIS A 143 -33.11 8.34 -21.59
N GLN A 144 -33.20 8.78 -22.84
CA GLN A 144 -32.22 8.47 -23.88
C GLN A 144 -30.88 9.16 -23.59
N GLU A 145 -30.89 10.39 -23.06
CA GLU A 145 -29.74 11.16 -22.60
C GLU A 145 -29.15 10.57 -21.32
N LEU A 146 -29.95 10.05 -20.40
CA LEU A 146 -29.51 9.34 -19.19
C LEU A 146 -28.95 7.95 -19.51
N GLN A 147 -29.55 7.23 -20.47
CA GLN A 147 -28.99 5.98 -21.00
C GLN A 147 -27.72 6.23 -21.80
N GLN A 148 -27.68 7.30 -22.60
CA GLN A 148 -26.46 7.74 -23.26
C GLN A 148 -25.42 8.15 -22.25
N LYS A 149 -25.73 8.99 -21.23
CA LYS A 149 -24.82 9.36 -20.14
C LYS A 149 -24.36 8.19 -19.30
N GLY A 150 -25.23 7.22 -19.01
CA GLY A 150 -24.87 5.98 -18.32
C GLY A 150 -23.93 5.13 -19.16
N GLY A 151 -24.21 4.99 -20.46
CA GLY A 151 -23.31 4.36 -21.43
C GLY A 151 -22.01 5.13 -21.64
N THR A 152 -22.05 6.47 -21.65
CA THR A 152 -20.86 7.32 -21.82
C THR A 152 -20.01 7.24 -20.55
N SER A 153 -20.60 7.36 -19.37
CA SER A 153 -19.93 7.21 -18.07
C SER A 153 -19.28 5.83 -17.95
N ALA A 154 -19.98 4.76 -18.35
CA ALA A 154 -19.39 3.43 -18.42
C ALA A 154 -18.21 3.37 -19.42
N THR A 155 -18.34 3.97 -20.62
CA THR A 155 -17.24 4.01 -21.60
C THR A 155 -16.07 4.88 -21.16
N GLU A 156 -16.31 5.98 -20.44
CA GLU A 156 -15.28 6.87 -19.90
C GLU A 156 -14.57 6.21 -18.71
N ALA A 157 -15.30 5.50 -17.84
CA ALA A 157 -14.71 4.67 -16.80
C ALA A 157 -13.81 3.58 -17.39
N VAL A 158 -14.24 2.92 -18.47
CA VAL A 158 -13.41 1.96 -19.22
C VAL A 158 -12.20 2.63 -19.85
N LYS A 159 -12.34 3.79 -20.50
CA LYS A 159 -11.20 4.54 -21.07
C LYS A 159 -10.21 4.97 -20.00
N GLN A 160 -10.68 5.44 -18.85
CA GLN A 160 -9.83 5.83 -17.72
C GLN A 160 -9.10 4.61 -17.16
N GLY A 161 -9.79 3.47 -16.98
CA GLY A 161 -9.16 2.22 -16.59
C GLY A 161 -8.07 1.77 -17.55
N VAL A 162 -8.31 1.87 -18.86
CA VAL A 162 -7.31 1.59 -19.90
C VAL A 162 -6.14 2.58 -19.86
N SER A 163 -6.40 3.86 -19.62
CA SER A 163 -5.35 4.88 -19.47
C SER A 163 -4.44 4.59 -18.27
N ASN A 164 -5.05 4.35 -17.11
CA ASN A 164 -4.33 4.00 -15.88
C ASN A 164 -3.49 2.72 -16.07
N LEU A 165 -4.05 1.71 -16.75
CA LEU A 165 -3.33 0.48 -17.06
C LEU A 165 -2.12 0.76 -17.97
N LYS A 166 -2.28 1.60 -19.00
CA LYS A 166 -1.21 1.98 -19.91
C LYS A 166 -0.08 2.75 -19.21
N GLU A 167 -0.43 3.64 -18.28
CA GLU A 167 0.54 4.33 -17.43
C GLU A 167 1.29 3.36 -16.52
N GLY A 168 0.58 2.47 -15.82
CA GLY A 168 1.20 1.46 -14.97
C GLY A 168 2.16 0.53 -15.73
N ILE A 169 1.81 0.13 -16.96
CA ILE A 169 2.70 -0.67 -17.83
C ILE A 169 3.96 0.14 -18.20
N LYS A 170 3.82 1.44 -18.53
CA LYS A 170 4.93 2.30 -18.91
C LYS A 170 5.87 2.56 -17.73
N GLU A 171 5.32 2.80 -16.55
CA GLU A 171 6.07 2.98 -15.31
C GLU A 171 6.81 1.69 -14.93
N GLY A 172 6.14 0.54 -14.95
CA GLY A 172 6.76 -0.77 -14.69
C GLY A 172 7.90 -1.08 -15.65
N ALA A 173 7.74 -0.78 -16.94
CA ALA A 173 8.81 -0.93 -17.94
C ALA A 173 9.99 0.02 -17.70
N SER A 174 9.73 1.22 -17.19
CA SER A 174 10.76 2.22 -16.90
C SER A 174 11.56 1.81 -15.65
N ASN A 175 10.88 1.39 -14.59
CA ASN A 175 11.51 0.88 -13.37
C ASN A 175 12.36 -0.36 -13.65
N LEU A 176 11.86 -1.29 -14.49
CA LEU A 176 12.64 -2.46 -14.89
C LEU A 176 13.91 -2.07 -15.66
N LYS A 177 13.80 -1.08 -16.57
CA LYS A 177 14.96 -0.57 -17.31
C LYS A 177 15.99 0.07 -16.39
N GLU A 178 15.55 0.86 -15.41
CA GLU A 178 16.41 1.53 -14.44
C GLU A 178 17.15 0.50 -13.57
N ASN A 179 16.46 -0.50 -13.03
CA ASN A 179 17.07 -1.59 -12.26
C ASN A 179 18.12 -2.37 -13.07
N ILE A 180 17.85 -2.63 -14.36
CA ILE A 180 18.82 -3.30 -15.25
C ILE A 180 20.06 -2.41 -15.48
N GLN A 181 19.86 -1.10 -15.65
CA GLN A 181 20.95 -0.15 -15.86
C GLN A 181 21.81 0.02 -14.60
N GLU A 182 21.19 0.07 -13.43
CA GLU A 182 21.87 0.13 -12.14
C GLU A 182 22.66 -1.15 -11.89
N GLY A 183 22.05 -2.32 -12.08
CA GLY A 183 22.72 -3.61 -11.97
C GLY A 183 23.93 -3.75 -12.91
N ALA A 184 23.81 -3.26 -14.14
CA ALA A 184 24.91 -3.25 -15.10
C ALA A 184 26.05 -2.29 -14.69
N SER A 185 25.70 -1.13 -14.11
CA SER A 185 26.67 -0.15 -13.61
C SER A 185 27.44 -0.69 -12.40
N ASN A 186 26.73 -1.28 -11.44
CA ASN A 186 27.33 -1.90 -10.26
C ASN A 186 28.27 -3.06 -10.64
N LEU A 187 27.87 -3.89 -11.61
CA LEU A 187 28.73 -4.97 -12.10
C LEU A 187 30.00 -4.42 -12.77
N LYS A 188 29.87 -3.34 -13.56
CA LYS A 188 31.01 -2.68 -14.19
C LYS A 188 31.98 -2.11 -13.16
N GLU A 189 31.46 -1.47 -12.11
CA GLU A 189 32.27 -0.91 -11.03
C GLU A 189 33.03 -2.01 -10.27
N ASN A 190 32.35 -3.09 -9.87
CA ASN A 190 32.99 -4.23 -9.20
C ASN A 190 34.11 -4.86 -10.04
N VAL A 191 33.91 -4.99 -11.36
CA VAL A 191 34.94 -5.52 -12.27
C VAL A 191 36.13 -4.57 -12.37
N GLN A 192 35.88 -3.26 -12.43
CA GLN A 192 36.93 -2.24 -12.49
C GLN A 192 37.74 -2.17 -11.19
N GLU A 193 37.08 -2.27 -10.04
CA GLU A 193 37.72 -2.31 -8.73
C GLU A 193 38.56 -3.58 -8.59
N GLY A 194 38.01 -4.75 -8.91
CA GLY A 194 38.75 -6.01 -8.89
C GLY A 194 39.99 -6.01 -9.80
N ALA A 195 39.89 -5.42 -10.99
CA ALA A 195 41.02 -5.26 -11.90
C ALA A 195 42.09 -4.29 -11.35
N SER A 196 41.67 -3.22 -10.67
CA SER A 196 42.58 -2.24 -10.06
C SER A 196 43.33 -2.85 -8.87
N ASN A 197 42.62 -3.57 -8.00
CA ASN A 197 43.22 -4.27 -6.85
C ASN A 197 44.22 -5.34 -7.31
N LEU A 198 43.89 -6.10 -8.36
CA LEU A 198 44.82 -7.08 -8.93
C LEU A 198 46.08 -6.40 -9.50
N LYS A 199 45.92 -5.27 -10.19
CA LYS A 199 47.05 -4.51 -10.73
C LYS A 199 47.96 -4.00 -9.60
N GLU A 200 47.38 -3.47 -8.52
CA GLU A 200 48.13 -2.98 -7.36
C GLU A 200 48.92 -4.11 -6.69
N ASN A 201 48.29 -5.26 -6.42
CA ASN A 201 48.95 -6.42 -5.84
C ASN A 201 50.13 -6.93 -6.69
N VAL A 202 49.97 -6.94 -8.02
CA VAL A 202 51.05 -7.33 -8.95
C VAL A 202 52.20 -6.33 -8.92
N GLN A 203 51.89 -5.02 -8.88
CA GLN A 203 52.90 -3.96 -8.80
C GLN A 203 53.67 -3.99 -7.48
N GLU A 204 52.98 -4.23 -6.37
CA GLU A 204 53.58 -4.37 -5.05
C GLU A 204 54.47 -5.62 -5.00
N GLY A 205 53.98 -6.77 -5.45
CA GLY A 205 54.78 -8.01 -5.53
C GLY A 205 56.03 -7.87 -6.39
N ALA A 206 55.94 -7.17 -7.53
CA ALA A 206 57.09 -6.89 -8.38
C ALA A 206 58.10 -5.94 -7.71
N SER A 207 57.62 -4.95 -6.96
CA SER A 207 58.47 -4.00 -6.23
C SER A 207 59.21 -4.68 -5.09
N ASN A 208 58.52 -5.50 -4.29
CA ASN A 208 59.11 -6.29 -3.20
C ASN A 208 60.16 -7.27 -3.73
N LEU A 209 59.89 -7.94 -4.87
CA LEU A 209 60.87 -8.82 -5.50
C LEU A 209 62.12 -8.05 -5.96
N LYS A 210 61.92 -6.87 -6.55
CA LYS A 210 63.03 -6.00 -6.98
C LYS A 210 63.90 -5.56 -5.80
N GLU A 211 63.28 -5.16 -4.69
CA GLU A 211 63.97 -4.76 -3.46
C GLU A 211 64.79 -5.92 -2.89
N ASN A 212 64.20 -7.11 -2.75
CA ASN A 212 64.90 -8.31 -2.26
C ASN A 212 66.11 -8.69 -3.14
N VAL A 213 65.97 -8.57 -4.46
CA VAL A 213 67.08 -8.84 -5.40
C VAL A 213 68.19 -7.79 -5.24
N GLN A 214 67.84 -6.51 -5.08
CA GLN A 214 68.80 -5.43 -4.87
C GLN A 214 69.55 -5.56 -3.54
N GLU A 215 68.84 -5.92 -2.47
CA GLU A 215 69.43 -6.18 -1.16
C GLU A 215 70.38 -7.38 -1.21
N GLY A 216 69.93 -8.51 -1.79
CA GLY A 216 70.78 -9.69 -1.95
C GLY A 216 72.04 -9.43 -2.77
N ALA A 217 71.94 -8.64 -3.83
CA ALA A 217 73.10 -8.23 -4.63
C ALA A 217 74.05 -7.31 -3.85
N SER A 218 73.52 -6.41 -3.02
CA SER A 218 74.32 -5.51 -2.17
C SER A 218 75.06 -6.28 -1.09
N ASN A 219 74.38 -7.20 -0.40
CA ASN A 219 74.98 -8.07 0.62
C ASN A 219 76.09 -8.94 0.01
N LEU A 220 75.88 -9.50 -1.19
CA LEU A 220 76.90 -10.28 -1.87
C LEU A 220 78.12 -9.42 -2.23
N LYS A 221 77.90 -8.19 -2.70
CA LYS A 221 78.98 -7.25 -3.02
C LYS A 221 79.79 -6.90 -1.77
N GLU A 222 79.13 -6.62 -0.65
CA GLU A 222 79.78 -6.33 0.64
C GLU A 222 80.64 -7.51 1.10
N ASN A 223 80.09 -8.72 1.10
CA ASN A 223 80.82 -9.95 1.47
C ASN A 223 82.06 -10.17 0.60
N VAL A 224 81.96 -9.92 -0.71
CA VAL A 224 83.10 -10.05 -1.65
C VAL A 224 84.16 -8.98 -1.36
N GLN A 225 83.74 -7.74 -1.06
CA GLN A 225 84.66 -6.64 -0.72
C GLN A 225 85.38 -6.89 0.61
N GLU A 226 84.68 -7.39 1.61
CA GLU A 226 85.25 -7.77 2.91
C GLU A 226 86.24 -8.93 2.73
N GLY A 227 85.85 -10.00 2.02
CA GLY A 227 86.73 -11.12 1.72
C GLY A 227 88.00 -10.71 0.98
N ALA A 228 87.89 -9.83 -0.02
CA ALA A 228 89.04 -9.30 -0.73
C ALA A 228 89.96 -8.44 0.17
N SER A 229 89.37 -7.66 1.09
CA SER A 229 90.13 -6.85 2.05
C SER A 229 90.90 -7.73 3.04
N ASN A 230 90.26 -8.77 3.58
CA ASN A 230 90.89 -9.73 4.48
C ASN A 230 92.07 -10.46 3.79
N VAL A 231 91.89 -10.89 2.53
CA VAL A 231 92.98 -11.51 1.75
C VAL A 231 94.13 -10.53 1.56
N LYS A 232 93.84 -9.27 1.23
CA LYS A 232 94.86 -8.23 1.04
C LYS A 232 95.64 -7.97 2.33
N GLU A 233 94.95 -7.86 3.47
CA GLU A 233 95.55 -7.66 4.79
C GLU A 233 96.48 -8.82 5.14
N ASN A 234 96.00 -10.07 5.01
CA ASN A 234 96.82 -11.26 5.26
C ASN A 234 98.08 -11.32 4.38
N VAL A 235 97.98 -10.92 3.11
CA VAL A 235 99.14 -10.86 2.21
C VAL A 235 100.12 -9.76 2.63
N GLN A 236 99.64 -8.59 3.05
CA GLN A 236 100.48 -7.49 3.53
C GLN A 236 101.18 -7.83 4.84
N GLU A 237 100.49 -8.49 5.77
CA GLU A 237 101.05 -8.98 7.02
C GLU A 237 102.12 -10.05 6.75
N GLY A 238 101.81 -11.06 5.92
CA GLY A 238 102.77 -12.09 5.52
C GLY A 238 104.03 -11.52 4.87
N ALA A 239 103.88 -10.54 3.97
CA ALA A 239 105.01 -9.85 3.36
C ALA A 239 105.86 -9.05 4.38
N SER A 240 105.21 -8.42 5.36
CA SER A 240 105.89 -7.69 6.44
C SER A 240 106.69 -8.63 7.33
N ASN A 241 106.10 -9.76 7.73
CA ASN A 241 106.76 -10.79 8.53
C ASN A 241 107.99 -11.37 7.81
N VAL A 242 107.88 -11.62 6.49
CA VAL A 242 109.03 -12.05 5.67
C VAL A 242 110.13 -10.98 5.64
N LYS A 243 109.76 -9.71 5.47
CA LYS A 243 110.72 -8.60 5.45
C LYS A 243 111.45 -8.45 6.79
N GLU A 244 110.73 -8.57 7.90
CA GLU A 244 111.28 -8.52 9.26
C GLU A 244 112.27 -9.67 9.51
N GLY A 245 111.90 -10.90 9.17
CA GLY A 245 112.81 -12.05 9.27
C GLY A 245 114.08 -11.90 8.41
N ILE A 246 113.98 -11.27 7.23
CA ILE A 246 115.16 -10.94 6.42
C ILE A 246 116.03 -9.88 7.10
N SER A 247 115.47 -8.85 7.75
CA SER A 247 116.26 -7.88 8.49
C SER A 247 116.95 -8.47 9.73
N GLU A 248 116.28 -9.33 10.50
CA GLU A 248 116.88 -10.02 11.65
C GLU A 248 118.02 -10.95 11.23
N SER A 249 117.91 -11.60 10.06
CA SER A 249 119.00 -12.43 9.50
C SER A 249 120.23 -11.65 9.04
N LYS A 250 120.14 -10.33 8.88
CA LYS A 250 121.22 -9.43 8.41
C LYS A 250 121.95 -8.69 9.54
N THR A 251 121.51 -8.81 10.78
CA THR A 251 122.33 -8.40 11.93
C THR A 251 123.57 -9.30 11.98
N PRO A 252 124.81 -8.77 11.89
CA PRO A 252 126.00 -9.58 12.07
C PRO A 252 125.93 -10.22 13.46
N ARG A 253 126.11 -11.53 13.55
CA ARG A 253 126.60 -12.11 14.80
C ARG A 253 127.96 -11.46 15.04
N ASP A 254 128.02 -10.58 16.02
CA ASP A 254 129.27 -10.30 16.71
C ASP A 254 129.73 -11.63 17.31
N THR A 255 130.66 -12.29 16.61
CA THR A 255 131.47 -13.37 17.17
C THR A 255 132.60 -12.73 17.94
N GLU A 256 132.64 -12.97 19.25
CA GLU A 256 133.86 -12.93 20.07
C GLU A 256 135.01 -13.72 19.42
#